data_AF-A0AAV1VFS9-F1
#
_entry.id   AF-A0AAV1VFS9-F1
#
_cell.length_a   1.000
_cell.length_b   1.000
_cell.length_c   1.000
_cell.angle_alpha   90.00
_cell.angle_beta   90.00
_cell.angle_gamma   90.00
#
_symmetry.space_group_name_H-M   'P 1'
#
loop_
_entity.id
_entity.type
_entity.pdbx_description
1 polymer ?
#
loop_
_entity_poly.entity_id
_entity_poly.type
_entity_poly.pdbx_seq_one_letter_code
_entity_poly.pdbx_strand_id
1 'polypeptide(L)'
;MTWALGLKLDDPNVFESLQTLKSRLKETFEPPRTEFKARSTLLRLKQGKRDVHDYAQHLRHLASSVTENLIDEHTLINVFIYGLVDGQVKAYMFRDDFHTLEKAIAYAEQEDFSLRQSQANSSSYCPTRRQETGGPEPMDLYYIESENWCSLCHKQTARCHRW
;
A
#
# COMPACT_ATOMS: atom_id res chain seq x y z
N MET A 1 24.86 -23.88 21.36
CA MET A 1 24.22 -24.92 20.53
C MET A 1 24.12 -26.22 21.34
N THR A 2 23.36 -26.23 22.44
CA THR A 2 23.30 -27.33 23.43
C THR A 2 21.97 -28.09 23.43
N TRP A 3 20.92 -27.54 22.79
CA TRP A 3 19.57 -28.12 22.77
C TRP A 3 19.50 -29.49 22.08
N ALA A 4 20.04 -29.61 20.85
CA ALA A 4 20.04 -30.87 20.11
C ALA A 4 20.91 -31.97 20.75
N LEU A 5 21.93 -31.58 21.53
CA LEU A 5 22.81 -32.51 22.23
C LEU A 5 22.14 -33.17 23.44
N GLY A 6 21.26 -32.45 24.15
CA GLY A 6 20.50 -33.01 25.27
C GLY A 6 19.48 -34.06 24.85
N LEU A 7 18.88 -33.91 23.67
CA LEU A 7 17.91 -34.87 23.14
C LEU A 7 18.57 -36.20 22.74
N LYS A 8 19.74 -36.17 22.10
CA LYS A 8 20.43 -37.37 21.59
C LYS A 8 21.00 -38.28 22.69
N LEU A 9 21.20 -37.75 23.89
CA LEU A 9 21.75 -38.50 25.03
C LEU A 9 20.69 -39.30 25.79
N ASP A 10 19.40 -39.02 25.58
CA ASP A 10 18.30 -39.56 26.38
C ASP A 10 17.68 -40.84 25.76
N ASP A 11 17.53 -40.92 24.43
CA ASP A 11 16.93 -42.09 23.76
C ASP A 11 17.36 -42.23 22.27
N PRO A 12 17.71 -43.43 21.77
CA PRO A 12 17.94 -43.65 20.33
C PRO A 12 16.74 -43.32 19.44
N ASN A 13 15.51 -43.31 19.99
CA ASN A 13 14.26 -43.10 19.25
C ASN A 13 13.51 -41.82 19.68
N VAL A 14 14.24 -40.75 20.04
CA VAL A 14 13.73 -39.43 20.51
C VAL A 14 12.57 -38.84 19.70
N PHE A 15 12.46 -39.14 18.41
CA PHE A 15 11.36 -38.67 17.59
C PHE A 15 10.67 -39.85 16.91
N GLU A 16 9.50 -40.21 17.42
CA GLU A 16 8.66 -41.29 16.88
C GLU A 16 8.18 -41.02 15.45
N SER A 17 8.07 -39.75 15.05
CA SER A 17 7.66 -39.35 13.71
C SER A 17 8.24 -38.01 13.28
N LEU A 18 8.25 -37.77 11.97
CA LEU A 18 8.63 -36.49 11.38
C LEU A 18 7.70 -35.33 11.83
N GLN A 19 6.45 -35.61 12.17
CA GLN A 19 5.53 -34.61 12.72
C GLN A 19 5.94 -34.20 14.13
N THR A 20 6.34 -35.15 14.97
CA THR A 20 6.85 -34.89 16.32
C THR A 20 8.11 -34.04 16.28
N LEU A 21 9.04 -34.35 15.37
CA LEU A 21 10.25 -33.55 15.14
C LEU A 21 9.90 -32.12 14.71
N LYS A 22 9.00 -31.95 13.73
CA LYS A 22 8.56 -30.62 13.26
C LYS A 22 7.91 -29.81 14.37
N SER A 23 7.04 -30.44 15.16
CA SER A 23 6.38 -29.80 16.30
C SER A 23 7.40 -29.35 17.35
N ARG A 24 8.33 -30.22 17.75
CA ARG A 24 9.42 -29.89 18.67
C ARG A 24 10.32 -28.76 18.19
N LEU A 25 10.64 -28.74 16.89
CA LEU A 25 11.41 -27.66 16.27
C LEU A 25 10.66 -26.34 16.34
N LYS A 26 9.36 -26.33 16.00
CA LYS A 26 8.52 -25.14 16.16
C LYS A 26 8.47 -24.70 17.61
N GLU A 27 8.15 -25.59 18.55
CA GLU A 27 8.07 -25.26 19.97
C GLU A 27 9.37 -24.65 20.53
N THR A 28 10.52 -25.14 20.07
CA THR A 28 11.82 -24.69 20.58
C THR A 28 12.27 -23.37 19.96
N PHE A 29 12.07 -23.20 18.65
CA PHE A 29 12.66 -22.08 17.90
C PHE A 29 11.65 -20.99 17.52
N GLU A 30 10.35 -21.30 17.53
CA GLU A 30 9.31 -20.31 17.26
C GLU A 30 9.14 -19.42 18.49
N PRO A 31 9.31 -18.10 18.35
CA PRO A 31 9.07 -17.20 19.47
C PRO A 31 7.63 -17.35 19.99
N PRO A 32 7.40 -17.27 21.32
CA PRO A 32 6.07 -17.33 21.87
C PRO A 32 5.14 -16.29 21.22
N ARG A 33 3.93 -16.72 20.83
CA ARG A 33 2.86 -15.87 20.26
C ARG A 33 3.19 -15.25 18.90
N THR A 34 4.09 -15.85 18.11
CA THR A 34 4.44 -15.36 16.76
C THR A 34 3.22 -15.21 15.87
N GLU A 35 2.32 -16.18 15.86
CA GLU A 35 1.10 -16.13 15.05
C GLU A 35 0.13 -15.01 15.49
N PHE A 36 -0.10 -14.87 16.80
CA PHE A 36 -0.91 -13.78 17.35
C PHE A 36 -0.31 -12.40 17.01
N LYS A 37 1.02 -12.28 17.08
CA LYS A 37 1.74 -11.08 16.70
C LYS A 37 1.53 -10.79 15.21
N ALA A 38 1.68 -11.77 14.33
CA ALA A 38 1.46 -11.64 12.88
C ALA A 38 0.03 -11.18 12.59
N ARG A 39 -0.99 -11.87 13.14
CA ARG A 39 -2.40 -11.47 13.00
C ARG A 39 -2.65 -10.03 13.46
N SER A 40 -2.18 -9.69 14.67
CA SER A 40 -2.40 -8.35 15.21
C SER A 40 -1.70 -7.26 14.39
N THR A 41 -0.56 -7.59 13.79
CA THR A 41 0.20 -6.68 12.93
C THR A 41 -0.50 -6.49 11.60
N LEU A 42 -1.01 -7.57 11.01
CA LEU A 42 -1.81 -7.55 9.79
C LEU A 42 -3.05 -6.67 9.94
N LEU A 43 -3.84 -6.86 11.00
CA LEU A 43 -5.07 -6.08 11.23
C LEU A 43 -4.81 -4.58 11.48
N ARG A 44 -3.59 -4.21 11.89
CA ARG A 44 -3.17 -2.82 12.08
C ARG A 44 -2.32 -2.31 10.92
N LEU A 45 -2.17 -3.08 9.84
CA LEU A 45 -1.27 -2.73 8.76
C LEU A 45 -1.78 -1.49 8.02
N LYS A 46 -0.88 -0.51 7.84
CA LYS A 46 -1.13 0.69 7.04
C LYS A 46 0.00 0.89 6.04
N GLN A 47 -0.29 1.40 4.85
CA GLN A 47 0.70 1.69 3.83
C GLN A 47 1.75 2.69 4.34
N GLY A 48 1.31 3.78 4.97
CA GLY A 48 2.22 4.80 5.51
C GLY A 48 2.99 5.50 4.39
N LYS A 49 4.33 5.53 4.46
CA LYS A 49 5.19 6.14 3.43
C LYS A 49 5.69 5.13 2.38
N ARG A 50 5.20 3.89 2.43
CA ARG A 50 5.64 2.82 1.52
C ARG A 50 4.95 2.95 0.16
N ASP A 51 5.66 2.47 -0.85
CA ASP A 51 5.10 2.20 -2.16
C ASP A 51 3.94 1.19 -2.06
N VAL A 52 2.98 1.25 -3.00
CA VAL A 52 1.84 0.32 -3.01
C VAL A 52 2.33 -1.13 -3.15
N HIS A 53 3.36 -1.37 -3.97
CA HIS A 53 3.93 -2.68 -4.16
C HIS A 53 4.58 -3.22 -2.87
N ASP A 54 5.43 -2.41 -2.23
CA ASP A 54 6.11 -2.81 -0.97
C ASP A 54 5.10 -3.07 0.16
N TYR A 55 4.06 -2.24 0.24
CA TYR A 55 2.95 -2.47 1.16
C TYR A 55 2.21 -3.79 0.89
N ALA A 56 1.90 -4.09 -0.37
CA ALA A 56 1.25 -5.33 -0.76
C ALA A 56 2.10 -6.57 -0.44
N GLN A 57 3.41 -6.53 -0.68
CA GLN A 57 4.31 -7.62 -0.31
C GLN A 57 4.34 -7.86 1.20
N HIS A 58 4.36 -6.79 1.99
CA HIS A 58 4.32 -6.92 3.45
C HIS A 58 3.00 -7.52 3.95
N LEU A 59 1.87 -7.17 3.34
CA LEU A 59 0.59 -7.81 3.62
C LEU A 59 0.63 -9.31 3.31
N ARG A 60 1.11 -9.71 2.12
CA ARG A 60 1.25 -11.13 1.73
C ARG A 60 2.15 -11.92 2.69
N HIS A 61 3.26 -11.31 3.11
CA HIS A 61 4.14 -11.90 4.11
C HIS A 61 3.44 -12.13 5.44
N LEU A 62 2.69 -11.15 5.95
CA LEU A 62 1.95 -11.29 7.20
C LEU A 62 0.81 -12.31 7.09
N ALA A 63 0.11 -12.35 5.95
CA ALA A 63 -0.95 -13.31 5.70
C ALA A 63 -0.41 -14.74 5.66
N SER A 64 0.72 -14.97 4.98
CA SER A 64 1.37 -16.29 4.94
C SER A 64 2.00 -16.73 6.27
N SER A 65 2.31 -15.78 7.16
CA SER A 65 2.82 -16.07 8.50
C SER A 65 1.75 -16.61 9.47
N VAL A 66 0.47 -16.56 9.09
CA VAL A 66 -0.66 -17.03 9.90
C VAL A 66 -1.06 -18.42 9.43
N THR A 67 -0.77 -19.46 10.20
CA THR A 67 -0.89 -20.86 9.74
C THR A 67 -2.13 -21.62 10.23
N GLU A 68 -2.69 -21.28 11.38
CA GLU A 68 -3.70 -22.15 12.04
C GLU A 68 -5.14 -21.75 11.74
N ASN A 69 -5.40 -20.46 11.58
CA ASN A 69 -6.71 -19.92 11.19
C ASN A 69 -6.46 -18.84 10.15
N LEU A 70 -6.60 -19.22 8.89
CA LEU A 70 -6.47 -18.30 7.76
C LEU A 70 -7.49 -17.17 7.92
N ILE A 71 -7.06 -15.95 7.60
CA ILE A 71 -7.94 -14.79 7.60
C ILE A 71 -8.75 -14.85 6.31
N ASP A 72 -10.06 -14.64 6.43
CA ASP A 72 -10.97 -14.63 5.29
C ASP A 72 -10.55 -13.58 4.23
N GLU A 73 -10.75 -13.91 2.95
CA GLU A 73 -10.29 -13.05 1.85
C GLU A 73 -10.94 -11.67 1.90
N HIS A 74 -12.22 -11.58 2.23
CA HIS A 74 -12.91 -10.30 2.36
C HIS A 74 -12.31 -9.46 3.49
N THR A 75 -11.87 -10.09 4.58
CA THR A 75 -11.15 -9.39 5.66
C THR A 75 -9.78 -8.91 5.20
N LEU A 76 -9.03 -9.71 4.44
CA LEU A 76 -7.74 -9.31 3.88
C LEU A 76 -7.86 -8.14 2.90
N ILE A 77 -8.86 -8.19 2.01
CA ILE A 77 -9.17 -7.11 1.06
C ILE A 77 -9.52 -5.83 1.82
N ASN A 78 -10.37 -5.93 2.85
CA ASN A 78 -10.70 -4.78 3.68
C ASN A 78 -9.47 -4.20 4.37
N VAL A 79 -8.64 -5.04 5.00
CA VAL A 79 -7.38 -4.58 5.62
C VAL A 79 -6.48 -3.87 4.60
N PHE A 80 -6.38 -4.40 3.38
CA PHE A 80 -5.62 -3.79 2.30
C PHE A 80 -6.19 -2.42 1.91
N ILE A 81 -7.48 -2.35 1.53
CA ILE A 81 -8.13 -1.11 1.08
C ILE A 81 -8.13 -0.03 2.16
N TYR A 82 -8.52 -0.38 3.40
CA TYR A 82 -8.54 0.57 4.52
C TYR A 82 -7.13 1.01 4.95
N GLY A 83 -6.14 0.12 4.79
CA GLY A 83 -4.75 0.38 5.11
C GLY A 83 -4.02 1.25 4.10
N LEU A 84 -4.51 1.38 2.86
CA LEU A 84 -3.98 2.32 1.87
C LEU A 84 -4.03 3.77 2.38
N VAL A 85 -3.05 4.56 1.94
CA VAL A 85 -3.05 6.01 2.14
C VAL A 85 -4.24 6.64 1.41
N ASP A 86 -4.87 7.63 2.03
CA ASP A 86 -5.96 8.37 1.41
C ASP A 86 -5.46 9.10 0.16
N GLY A 87 -6.07 8.79 -0.98
CA GLY A 87 -5.64 9.26 -2.29
C GLY A 87 -6.43 8.61 -3.42
N GLN A 88 -5.99 8.84 -4.66
CA GLN A 88 -6.70 8.39 -5.86
C GLN A 88 -6.81 6.85 -5.92
N VAL A 89 -5.71 6.12 -5.67
CA VAL A 89 -5.70 4.64 -5.67
C VAL A 89 -6.75 4.08 -4.70
N LYS A 90 -6.79 4.57 -3.45
CA LYS A 90 -7.77 4.15 -2.45
C LYS A 90 -9.21 4.50 -2.87
N ALA A 91 -9.41 5.67 -3.47
CA ALA A 91 -10.73 6.07 -3.97
C ALA A 91 -11.21 5.16 -5.11
N TYR A 92 -10.32 4.73 -6.02
CA TYR A 92 -10.67 3.76 -7.07
C TYR A 92 -10.99 2.39 -6.48
N MET A 93 -10.24 1.93 -5.48
CA MET A 93 -10.49 0.65 -4.80
C MET A 93 -11.89 0.56 -4.17
N PHE A 94 -12.48 1.67 -3.72
CA PHE A 94 -13.86 1.68 -3.16
C PHE A 94 -14.96 1.71 -4.23
N ARG A 95 -14.62 1.88 -5.51
CA ARG A 95 -15.59 1.92 -6.61
C ARG A 95 -15.85 0.55 -7.22
N ASP A 96 -14.86 -0.34 -7.11
CA ASP A 96 -14.88 -1.67 -7.70
C ASP A 96 -14.99 -2.75 -6.62
N ASP A 97 -15.65 -3.85 -6.95
CA ASP A 97 -15.75 -5.03 -6.09
C ASP A 97 -14.62 -6.03 -6.40
N PHE A 98 -13.96 -6.49 -5.34
CA PHE A 98 -12.91 -7.49 -5.40
C PHE A 98 -13.33 -8.74 -4.64
N HIS A 99 -13.18 -9.90 -5.27
CA HIS A 99 -13.44 -11.19 -4.64
C HIS A 99 -12.18 -11.88 -4.15
N THR A 100 -11.00 -11.41 -4.59
CA THR A 100 -9.71 -11.96 -4.18
C THR A 100 -8.71 -10.88 -3.85
N LEU A 101 -7.84 -11.14 -2.88
CA LEU A 101 -6.80 -10.21 -2.46
C LEU A 101 -5.84 -9.88 -3.62
N GLU A 102 -5.45 -10.89 -4.40
CA GLU A 102 -4.49 -10.71 -5.50
C GLU A 102 -5.06 -9.83 -6.61
N LYS A 103 -6.36 -9.91 -6.90
CA LYS A 103 -7.01 -9.03 -7.87
C LYS A 103 -7.02 -7.58 -7.38
N ALA A 104 -7.29 -7.37 -6.09
CA ALA A 104 -7.24 -6.03 -5.49
C ALA A 104 -5.82 -5.44 -5.52
N ILE A 105 -4.80 -6.23 -5.21
CA ILE A 105 -3.40 -5.78 -5.27
C ILE A 105 -3.00 -5.41 -6.69
N ALA A 106 -3.26 -6.29 -7.67
CA ALA A 106 -2.88 -6.04 -9.07
C ALA A 106 -3.52 -4.76 -9.60
N TYR A 107 -4.79 -4.52 -9.27
CA TYR A 107 -5.49 -3.30 -9.64
C TYR A 107 -4.88 -2.06 -8.96
N ALA A 108 -4.59 -2.12 -7.66
CA ALA A 108 -3.98 -1.00 -6.95
C ALA A 108 -2.59 -0.64 -7.51
N GLU A 109 -1.77 -1.64 -7.83
CA GLU A 109 -0.46 -1.45 -8.46
C GLU A 109 -0.58 -0.83 -9.87
N GLN A 110 -1.56 -1.29 -10.66
CA GLN A 110 -1.83 -0.74 -11.99
C GLN A 110 -2.26 0.73 -11.92
N GLU A 111 -3.14 1.09 -10.98
CA GLU A 111 -3.60 2.46 -10.80
C GLU A 111 -2.47 3.37 -10.31
N ASP A 112 -1.67 2.93 -9.32
CA ASP A 112 -0.52 3.70 -8.84
C ASP A 112 0.48 3.97 -9.98
N PHE A 113 0.74 2.95 -10.81
CA PHE A 113 1.60 3.09 -11.98
C PHE A 113 1.04 4.08 -13.01
N SER A 114 -0.26 3.99 -13.31
CA SER A 114 -0.95 4.87 -14.26
C SER A 114 -0.93 6.34 -13.80
N LEU A 115 -1.12 6.56 -12.49
CA LEU A 115 -1.05 7.89 -11.88
C LEU A 115 0.37 8.47 -11.92
N ARG A 116 1.39 7.65 -11.67
CA ARG A 116 2.79 8.10 -11.79
C ARG A 116 3.17 8.45 -13.21
N GLN A 117 2.72 7.65 -14.19
CA GLN A 117 2.95 7.97 -15.60
C GLN A 117 2.26 9.27 -16.01
N SER A 118 1.01 9.49 -15.62
CA SER A 118 0.28 10.72 -15.99
C SER A 118 0.95 11.96 -15.41
N GLN A 119 1.44 11.90 -14.17
CA GLN A 119 2.19 12.99 -13.55
C GLN A 119 3.54 13.26 -14.23
N ALA A 120 4.28 12.21 -14.60
CA ALA A 120 5.54 12.36 -15.33
C ALA A 120 5.31 12.99 -16.73
N ASN A 121 4.25 12.58 -17.42
CA ASN A 121 3.89 13.11 -18.73
C ASN A 121 3.38 14.56 -18.65
N SER A 122 2.61 14.91 -17.61
CA SER A 122 2.15 16.28 -17.37
C SER A 122 3.30 17.23 -17.05
N SER A 123 4.30 16.78 -16.29
CA SER A 123 5.50 17.57 -15.98
C SER A 123 6.38 17.87 -17.20
N SER A 124 6.17 17.14 -18.31
CA SER A 124 6.92 17.32 -19.57
C SER A 124 6.28 18.35 -20.51
N TYR A 125 5.03 18.77 -20.28
CA TYR A 125 4.37 19.85 -21.00
C TYR A 125 4.47 21.17 -20.21
N CYS A 126 5.65 21.77 -20.21
CA CYS A 126 5.76 23.22 -20.06
C CYS A 126 5.85 23.83 -21.46
N PRO A 127 4.74 24.25 -22.10
CA PRO A 127 4.85 25.09 -23.27
C PRO A 127 5.55 26.38 -22.81
N THR A 128 6.77 26.59 -23.28
CA THR A 128 7.50 27.85 -23.13
C THR A 128 6.54 28.98 -23.47
N ARG A 129 6.24 29.86 -22.52
CA ARG A 129 5.44 31.06 -22.73
C ARG A 129 6.15 31.90 -23.81
N ARG A 130 5.78 31.74 -25.07
CA ARG A 130 6.24 32.59 -26.16
C ARG A 130 5.64 33.97 -25.92
N GLN A 131 6.49 34.93 -25.57
CA GLN A 131 6.16 36.35 -25.70
C GLN A 131 6.00 36.67 -27.20
N GLU A 132 4.74 36.80 -27.58
CA GLU A 132 4.12 37.75 -28.52
C GLU A 132 4.92 38.28 -29.74
N THR A 133 4.31 38.16 -30.92
CA THR A 133 4.08 39.33 -31.79
C THR A 133 2.77 39.14 -32.60
N GLY A 134 1.72 39.87 -32.23
CA GLY A 134 0.75 40.49 -33.15
C GLY A 134 -0.17 39.59 -33.99
N GLY A 135 -1.07 38.85 -33.36
CA GLY A 135 -2.25 38.26 -34.03
C GLY A 135 -3.50 38.43 -33.16
N PRO A 136 -4.73 38.43 -33.72
CA PRO A 136 -5.94 38.56 -32.93
C PRO A 136 -6.01 37.43 -31.90
N GLU A 137 -6.24 37.83 -30.65
CA GLU A 137 -6.28 36.97 -29.48
C GLU A 137 -7.29 35.83 -29.69
N PRO A 138 -6.87 34.56 -29.64
CA PRO A 138 -7.78 33.43 -29.79
C PRO A 138 -8.71 33.36 -28.58
N MET A 139 -9.98 33.05 -28.84
CA MET A 139 -11.05 33.03 -27.85
C MET A 139 -10.73 32.04 -26.70
N ASP A 140 -10.62 32.53 -25.48
CA ASP A 140 -10.41 31.72 -24.28
C ASP A 140 -11.66 30.89 -23.97
N LEU A 141 -11.62 29.61 -24.32
CA LEU A 141 -12.62 28.62 -23.91
C LEU A 141 -12.17 27.96 -22.60
N TYR A 142 -12.24 28.70 -21.49
CA TYR A 142 -12.19 28.09 -20.15
C TYR A 142 -13.12 28.84 -19.20
N TYR A 143 -14.39 28.46 -19.23
CA TYR A 143 -15.33 28.76 -18.16
C TYR A 143 -15.97 27.46 -17.68
N ILE A 144 -15.22 26.73 -16.87
CA ILE A 144 -15.79 25.92 -15.79
C ILE A 144 -14.88 26.15 -14.58
N GLU A 145 -15.40 26.86 -13.59
CA GLU A 145 -14.84 26.90 -12.24
C GLU A 145 -14.68 25.46 -11.74
N SER A 146 -13.45 25.06 -11.48
CA SER A 146 -13.19 24.09 -10.42
C SER A 146 -12.20 24.75 -9.47
N GLU A 147 -12.73 25.11 -8.32
CA GLU A 147 -11.98 25.63 -7.19
C GLU A 147 -10.91 24.60 -6.74
N ASN A 148 -9.74 25.12 -6.33
CA ASN A 148 -8.72 24.52 -5.46
C ASN A 148 -7.75 23.49 -6.10
N TRP A 149 -6.42 23.59 -5.98
CA TRP A 149 -5.50 24.33 -5.12
C TRP A 149 -4.15 24.50 -5.83
N CYS A 150 -3.55 25.70 -5.77
CA CYS A 150 -2.10 25.85 -5.95
C CYS A 150 -1.53 26.53 -4.70
N SER A 151 -1.00 25.70 -3.81
CA SER A 151 -0.43 26.10 -2.53
C SER A 151 1.00 26.63 -2.68
N LEU A 152 1.21 27.72 -3.43
CA LEU A 152 2.49 28.46 -3.43
C LEU A 152 2.36 29.79 -4.21
N CYS A 153 1.88 30.85 -3.53
CA CYS A 153 2.38 32.23 -3.64
C CYS A 153 1.42 33.17 -2.90
N HIS A 154 1.76 33.50 -1.65
CA HIS A 154 1.13 34.59 -0.92
C HIS A 154 1.94 35.88 -1.10
N LYS A 155 1.20 37.00 -1.25
CA LYS A 155 1.59 38.44 -1.29
C LYS A 155 1.53 38.98 -2.74
N GLN A 156 0.78 40.03 -3.07
CA GLN A 156 0.60 41.30 -2.35
C GLN A 156 -0.79 41.92 -2.63
N THR A 157 -1.30 42.67 -1.65
CA THR A 157 -2.49 43.53 -1.63
C THR A 157 -2.40 44.77 -2.54
N ALA A 158 -3.49 45.13 -3.24
CA ALA A 158 -3.85 46.51 -3.65
C ALA A 158 -5.34 46.55 -4.09
N ARG A 159 -6.27 47.07 -3.27
CA ARG A 159 -6.79 48.46 -3.23
C ARG A 159 -7.67 48.82 -4.45
N CYS A 160 -8.97 48.59 -4.34
CA CYS A 160 -9.98 48.99 -5.33
C CYS A 160 -10.31 50.49 -5.20
N HIS A 161 -10.19 51.23 -6.30
CA HIS A 161 -10.90 52.50 -6.48
C HIS A 161 -12.18 52.25 -7.28
N ARG A 162 -13.29 52.71 -6.71
CA ARG A 162 -14.64 52.69 -7.26
C ARG A 162 -14.82 53.92 -8.16
N TRP A 163 -15.43 53.73 -9.33
CA TRP A 163 -16.25 54.74 -9.99
C TRP A 163 -17.68 54.21 -9.99
#